data_AF-A0A820HRL5-F1
#
_entry.id   AF-A0A820HRL5-F1
#
_cell.length_a   1.000
_cell.length_b   1.000
_cell.length_c   1.000
_cell.angle_alpha   90.00
_cell.angle_beta   90.00
_cell.angle_gamma   90.00
#
_symmetry.space_group_name_H-M   'P 1'
#
loop_
_entity.id
_entity.type
_entity.pdbx_description
1 polymer ?
#
loop_
_entity_poly.entity_id
_entity_poly.type
_entity_poly.pdbx_seq_one_letter_code
_entity_poly.pdbx_strand_id
1 'polypeptide(L)' 'MVDLAIAQNNSKDLNFKEFIEKNPHLLNENLFLDYYKKKTILNNPTAQEQMVLPDIKPLPTLVTSNDKK' A
#
# COMPACT_ATOMS: atom_id res chain seq x y z
N MET A 1 22.35 0.94 12.69
CA MET A 1 21.49 1.18 11.51
C MET A 1 22.00 0.46 10.26
N VAL A 2 23.32 0.36 10.06
CA VAL A 2 23.91 -0.41 8.94
C VAL A 2 23.64 -1.90 9.06
N ASP A 3 23.78 -2.49 10.25
CA ASP A 3 23.61 -3.93 10.45
C ASP A 3 22.16 -4.43 10.22
N LEU A 4 21.17 -3.57 10.48
CA LEU A 4 19.76 -3.85 10.17
C LEU A 4 19.51 -3.89 8.66
N ALA A 5 20.14 -3.01 7.89
CA ALA A 5 20.04 -2.99 6.43
C ALA A 5 20.71 -4.21 5.79
N ILE A 6 21.83 -4.66 6.34
CA ILE A 6 22.53 -5.87 5.89
C ILE A 6 21.68 -7.12 6.20
N ALA A 7 21.04 -7.19 7.36
CA ALA A 7 20.19 -8.33 7.74
C ALA A 7 18.91 -8.47 6.88
N GLN A 8 18.35 -7.36 6.39
CA GLN A 8 17.18 -7.36 5.51
C GLN A 8 17.48 -7.89 4.08
N ASN A 9 18.75 -7.86 3.67
CA ASN A 9 19.21 -8.30 2.35
C ASN A 9 19.28 -9.84 2.19
N ASN A 10 18.98 -10.61 3.25
CA ASN A 10 18.90 -12.08 3.20
C ASN A 10 17.47 -12.61 2.98
N SER A 11 16.52 -11.71 2.74
CA SER A 11 15.18 -12.08 2.29
C SER A 11 15.34 -12.76 0.93
N LYS A 12 14.81 -13.98 0.71
CA LYS A 12 14.67 -14.51 -0.64
C LYS A 12 13.96 -13.44 -1.47
N ASP A 13 14.70 -12.77 -2.35
CA ASP A 13 14.12 -11.79 -3.26
C ASP A 13 13.05 -12.52 -4.05
N LEU A 14 11.78 -12.27 -3.73
CA LEU A 14 10.67 -12.74 -4.55
C LEU A 14 10.93 -12.15 -5.94
N ASN A 15 11.07 -13.02 -6.93
CA ASN A 15 11.18 -12.55 -8.30
C ASN A 15 9.96 -11.67 -8.58
N PHE A 16 10.14 -10.56 -9.30
CA PHE A 16 9.06 -9.65 -9.66
C PHE A 16 7.86 -10.40 -10.25
N LYS A 17 8.09 -11.45 -11.04
CA LYS A 17 7.04 -12.32 -11.56
C LYS A 17 6.21 -12.98 -10.46
N GLU A 18 6.86 -13.61 -9.49
CA GLU A 18 6.20 -14.27 -8.35
C GLU A 18 5.48 -13.25 -7.45
N PHE A 19 6.04 -12.05 -7.33
CA PHE A 19 5.41 -10.95 -6.58
C PHE A 19 4.07 -10.52 -7.21
N ILE A 20 4.05 -10.36 -8.53
CA ILE A 20 2.84 -10.01 -9.28
C ILE A 20 1.82 -11.14 -9.24
N GLU A 21 2.24 -12.40 -9.39
CA GLU A 21 1.36 -13.57 -9.30
C GLU A 21 0.67 -13.67 -7.93
N LYS A 22 1.37 -13.32 -6.84
CA LYS A 22 0.78 -13.27 -5.49
C LYS A 22 -0.13 -12.06 -5.27
N ASN A 23 0.08 -10.97 -6.02
CA ASN A 23 -0.63 -9.70 -5.83
C ASN A 23 -1.28 -9.21 -7.14
N PRO A 24 -2.23 -9.97 -7.72
CA PRO A 24 -2.82 -9.63 -9.02
C PRO A 24 -3.58 -8.30 -9.01
N HIS A 25 -4.06 -7.86 -7.84
CA HIS A 25 -4.75 -6.58 -7.69
C HIS A 25 -3.85 -5.38 -8.00
N LEU A 26 -2.52 -5.49 -7.87
CA LEU A 26 -1.57 -4.42 -8.21
C LEU A 26 -1.47 -4.16 -9.72
N LEU A 27 -1.92 -5.11 -10.55
CA LEU A 27 -2.01 -4.92 -12.00
C LEU A 27 -3.22 -4.08 -12.42
N ASN A 28 -4.15 -3.82 -11.51
CA ASN A 28 -5.31 -2.99 -11.80
C ASN A 28 -4.91 -1.50 -11.71
N GLU A 29 -4.74 -0.87 -12.87
CA GLU A 29 -4.48 0.57 -12.98
C GLU A 29 -5.55 1.44 -12.30
N ASN A 30 -6.79 0.94 -12.18
CA ASN A 30 -7.91 1.66 -11.59
C ASN A 30 -8.11 1.35 -10.09
N LEU A 31 -7.22 0.57 -9.45
CA LEU A 31 -7.36 0.16 -8.05
C LEU A 31 -7.55 1.36 -7.11
N PHE A 32 -6.91 2.48 -7.39
CA PHE A 32 -7.01 3.69 -6.56
C PHE A 32 -8.44 4.28 -6.53
N LEU A 33 -9.27 4.04 -7.55
CA LEU A 33 -10.65 4.52 -7.60
C LEU A 33 -11.57 3.81 -6.60
N ASP A 34 -11.17 2.63 -6.11
CA ASP A 34 -11.90 1.92 -5.07
C ASP A 34 -11.70 2.57 -3.68
N TYR A 35 -10.62 3.33 -3.51
CA TYR A 35 -10.22 3.96 -2.24
C TYR A 35 -10.45 5.46 -2.23
N TYR A 36 -10.35 6.12 -3.38
CA TYR A 36 -10.43 7.57 -3.50
C TYR A 36 -11.48 8.02 -4.51
N LYS A 37 -12.18 9.11 -4.17
CA LYS A 37 -13.08 9.76 -5.13
C LYS A 37 -12.24 10.50 -6.17
N LYS A 38 -12.72 10.56 -7.42
CA LYS A 38 -12.06 11.30 -8.50
C LYS A 38 -11.75 12.75 -8.10
N LYS A 39 -12.66 13.42 -7.39
CA LYS A 39 -12.47 14.79 -6.88
C LYS A 39 -11.32 14.94 -5.87
N THR A 40 -10.95 13.86 -5.19
CA THR A 40 -9.92 13.86 -4.14
C THR A 40 -8.54 13.75 -4.75
N ILE A 41 -8.40 13.05 -5.88
CA ILE A 41 -7.14 12.85 -6.60
C ILE A 41 -6.97 13.86 -7.74
N LEU A 42 -8.00 14.03 -8.56
CA LEU A 42 -7.94 14.87 -9.75
C LEU A 42 -8.11 16.33 -9.36
N ASN A 43 -7.14 17.16 -9.77
CA ASN A 43 -7.16 18.61 -9.57
C ASN A 43 -7.26 19.06 -8.10
N ASN A 44 -6.82 18.22 -7.15
CA ASN A 44 -6.71 18.59 -5.75
C ASN A 44 -5.27 19.03 -5.44
N PRO A 45 -5.00 20.33 -5.20
CA PRO A 45 -3.65 20.82 -4.90
C PRO A 45 -3.04 20.16 -3.67
N THR A 46 -3.84 19.89 -2.64
CA THR A 46 -3.39 19.26 -1.41
C THR A 46 -2.92 17.83 -1.65
N ALA A 47 -3.57 17.08 -2.54
CA ALA A 47 -3.15 15.73 -2.89
C ALA A 47 -1.89 15.67 -3.76
N GLN A 48 -1.51 16.79 -4.40
CA GLN A 48 -0.25 16.91 -5.14
C GLN A 48 0.93 17.23 -4.21
N GLU A 49 0.68 18.04 -3.18
CA GLU A 49 1.71 18.50 -2.24
C GLU A 49 1.91 17.54 -1.06
N GLN A 50 0.88 16.80 -0.67
CA GLN A 50 0.85 16.01 0.56
C GLN A 50 0.12 14.68 0.37
N MET A 51 0.47 13.70 1.22
CA MET A 51 -0.28 12.45 1.29
C MET A 51 -1.67 12.69 1.87
N VAL A 52 -2.70 12.31 1.13
CA VAL A 52 -4.11 12.40 1.55
C VAL A 52 -4.65 10.99 1.81
N LEU A 53 -5.48 10.85 2.85
CA LEU A 53 -6.08 9.57 3.20
C LEU A 53 -7.23 9.18 2.25
N PRO A 54 -7.51 7.88 2.07
CA PRO A 54 -8.68 7.40 1.33
C PRO A 54 -10.02 7.91 1.87
N ASP A 55 -10.88 8.39 0.97
CA ASP A 55 -12.22 8.91 1.30
C ASP A 55 -13.35 7.88 1.15
N ILE A 56 -13.12 6.78 0.42
CA ILE A 56 -14.15 5.77 0.12
C ILE A 56 -14.01 4.59 1.07
N LYS A 57 -12.83 3.98 1.11
CA LYS A 57 -12.56 2.78 1.90
C LYS A 57 -11.41 3.07 2.87
N PRO A 58 -11.60 2.84 4.17
CA PRO A 58 -10.54 3.06 5.14
C PRO A 58 -9.35 2.13 4.87
N LEU A 59 -8.17 2.54 5.32
CA LEU A 59 -7.00 1.69 5.27
C LEU A 59 -7.29 0.38 6.03
N PRO A 60 -6.84 -0.78 5.53
CA PRO A 60 -6.96 -2.01 6.27
C PRO A 60 -6.18 -1.88 7.58
N THR A 61 -6.91 -1.72 8.68
CA THR A 61 -6.31 -1.73 10.01
C THR A 61 -5.73 -3.12 10.24
N LEU A 62 -4.42 -3.20 10.47
CA LEU A 62 -3.78 -4.41 10.98
C LEU A 62 -4.31 -4.66 12.39
N VAL A 63 -5.43 -5.38 12.49
CA VAL A 63 -5.87 -5.93 13.77
C VAL A 63 -4.87 -7.04 14.11
N THR A 64 -3.86 -6.70 14.90
CA THR A 64 -3.01 -7.73 15.48
C THR A 64 -3.90 -8.56 16.40
N SER A 65 -3.94 -9.87 16.19
CA SER A 65 -4.80 -10.80 16.93
C SER A 65 -4.37 -11.02 18.38
N ASN A 66 -3.86 -9.99 19.05
CA ASN A 66 -3.44 -10.01 20.45
C ASN A 66 -4.43 -9.30 21.38
N ASP A 67 -5.50 -8.70 20.86
CA ASP A 67 -6.62 -8.22 21.68
C ASP A 67 -7.55 -9.39 22.06
N LYS A 68 -7.02 -10.36 22.81
CA LYS A 68 -7.85 -11.26 23.62
C LYS A 68 -7.95 -10.65 25.02
N LYS A 69 -9.20 -10.29 25.35
CA LYS A 69 -9.70 -9.91 26.69
C LYS A 69 -9.15 -10.78 27.81
#